data_AF-A0A3E0VA95-F1
#
_entry.id   AF-A0A3E0VA95-F1
#
_cell.length_a   1.000
_cell.length_b   1.000
_cell.length_c   1.000
_cell.angle_alpha   90.00
_cell.angle_beta   90.00
_cell.angle_gamma   90.00
#
_symmetry.space_group_name_H-M   'P 1'
#
loop_
_entity.id
_entity.type
_entity.pdbx_description
1 polymer ?
#
loop_
_entity_poly.entity_id
_entity_poly.type
_entity_poly.pdbx_seq_one_letter_code
_entity_poly.pdbx_strand_id
1 'polypeptide(L)' 'MRQVAITDARGRLASIIDEARAEPVYLTRRNRAVAAVVDAAQLEQ' A
#
# COMPACT_ATOMS: atom_id res chain seq x y z
N MET A 1 -0.99 -7.98 6.92
CA MET A 1 -1.81 -7.34 5.85
C MET A 1 -2.27 -5.98 6.36
N ARG A 2 -1.67 -4.90 5.86
CA ARG A 2 -1.90 -3.53 6.37
C ARG A 2 -2.83 -2.74 5.45
N GLN A 3 -3.72 -1.93 6.03
CA GLN A 3 -4.64 -1.06 5.29
C GLN A 3 -4.42 0.41 5.65
N VAL A 4 -4.33 1.27 4.64
CA VAL A 4 -4.07 2.70 4.80
C VAL A 4 -5.04 3.52 3.97
N ALA A 5 -5.65 4.55 4.54
CA ALA A 5 -6.50 5.46 3.78
C ALA A 5 -5.67 6.25 2.74
N ILE A 6 -6.19 6.43 1.53
CA ILE A 6 -5.50 7.18 0.46
C ILE A 6 -5.12 8.60 0.89
N THR A 7 -5.96 9.26 1.69
CA THR A 7 -5.70 10.60 2.22
C THR A 7 -4.45 10.64 3.08
N ASP A 8 -4.25 9.59 3.86
CA ASP A 8 -3.12 9.41 4.75
C ASP A 8 -1.87 8.99 3.97
N ALA A 9 -2.04 8.15 2.95
CA ALA A 9 -0.95 7.67 2.13
C ALA A 9 -0.24 8.81 1.38
N ARG A 10 -1.01 9.82 0.93
CA ARG A 10 -0.47 10.98 0.20
C ARG A 10 0.65 11.71 0.95
N GLY A 11 0.59 11.77 2.29
CA GLY A 11 1.59 12.47 3.10
C GLY A 11 2.83 11.65 3.44
N ARG A 12 2.80 10.33 3.19
CA ARG A 12 3.83 9.37 3.66
C ARG A 12 4.06 8.23 2.67
N LEU A 13 3.98 8.53 1.37
CA LEU A 13 4.09 7.52 0.32
C LEU A 13 5.42 6.77 0.39
N ALA A 14 6.52 7.45 0.68
CA ALA A 14 7.84 6.83 0.83
C ALA A 14 7.84 5.72 1.89
N SER A 15 7.34 6.00 3.10
CA SER A 15 7.26 5.01 4.17
C SER A 15 6.36 3.82 3.81
N ILE A 16 5.27 4.06 3.07
CA ILE A 16 4.38 2.98 2.62
C ILE A 16 5.08 2.06 1.61
N ILE A 17 5.90 2.63 0.73
CA ILE A 17 6.71 1.83 -0.21
C ILE A 17 7.71 0.96 0.53
N ASP A 18 8.38 1.51 1.55
CA ASP A 18 9.34 0.75 2.36
C ASP A 18 8.65 -0.39 3.14
N GLU A 19 7.48 -0.12 3.72
CA GLU A 19 6.66 -1.14 4.38
C GLU A 19 6.18 -2.23 3.41
N ALA A 20 5.81 -1.84 2.19
CA ALA A 20 5.29 -2.75 1.16
C ALA A 20 6.31 -3.80 0.69
N ARG A 21 7.61 -3.60 0.98
CA ARG A 21 8.66 -4.59 0.72
C ARG A 21 8.57 -5.82 1.63
N ALA A 22 8.03 -5.66 2.83
CA ALA A 22 7.87 -6.75 3.79
C ALA A 22 6.53 -7.46 3.63
N GLU A 23 5.46 -6.69 3.40
CA GLU A 23 4.13 -7.22 3.16
C GLU A 23 3.26 -6.27 2.31
N PRO A 24 2.33 -6.76 1.49
CA PRO A 24 1.41 -5.93 0.73
C PRO A 24 0.63 -4.93 1.60
N VAL A 25 0.62 -3.66 1.17
CA VAL A 25 -0.15 -2.58 1.81
C VAL A 25 -1.32 -2.20 0.93
N TYR A 26 -2.53 -2.27 1.48
CA TYR A 26 -3.76 -1.94 0.77
C TYR A 26 -4.15 -0.49 1.00
N LEU A 27 -4.34 0.23 -0.09
CA LEU A 27 -4.87 1.59 -0.06
C LEU A 27 -6.39 1.54 -0.09
N THR A 28 -7.01 2.21 0.87
CA THR A 28 -8.47 2.26 1.02
C THR A 28 -9.01 3.64 0.71
N ARG A 29 -10.22 3.67 0.13
CA ARG A 29 -11.03 4.88 -0.06
C ARG A 29 -12.44 4.57 0.38
N ARG A 30 -12.99 5.35 1.32
CA ARG A 30 -14.32 5.10 1.91
C ARG A 30 -14.45 3.65 2.44
N ASN A 31 -13.44 3.17 3.18
CA ASN A 31 -13.35 1.80 3.73
C ASN A 31 -13.38 0.66 2.71
N ARG A 32 -13.15 0.95 1.42
CA ARG A 32 -13.00 -0.07 0.38
C ARG A 32 -11.55 -0.09 -0.10
N ALA A 33 -10.95 -1.27 -0.19
CA ALA A 33 -9.65 -1.44 -0.84
C ALA A 33 -9.78 -1.10 -2.33
N VAL A 34 -8.93 -0.17 -2.80
CA VAL A 34 -8.95 0.33 -4.19
C VAL A 34 -7.62 0.14 -4.90
N ALA A 35 -6.52 0.00 -4.17
CA ALA A 35 -5.21 -0.32 -4.71
C ALA A 35 -4.40 -1.12 -3.69
N ALA A 36 -3.36 -1.80 -4.16
CA ALA A 36 -2.36 -2.45 -3.33
C ALA A 36 -0.97 -1.98 -3.77
N VAL A 37 -0.11 -1.69 -2.80
CA VAL A 37 1.32 -1.46 -3.00
C VAL A 37 2.00 -2.76 -2.63
N VAL A 38 2.75 -3.31 -3.58
CA VAL A 38 3.50 -4.56 -3.44
C VAL A 38 4.90 -4.34 -4.00
N ASP A 39 5.86 -5.15 -3.57
CA ASP A 39 7.16 -5.19 -4.21
C ASP A 39 7.02 -5.61 -5.69
N ALA A 40 7.83 -5.02 -6.57
CA ALA A 40 7.76 -5.28 -8.00
C ALA A 40 8.04 -6.75 -8.33
N ALA A 41 9.02 -7.38 -7.65
CA ALA A 41 9.32 -8.79 -7.86
C ALA A 41 8.15 -9.69 -7.45
N GLN A 42 7.37 -9.28 -6.44
CA GLN A 42 6.16 -10.01 -6.02
C GLN A 42 5.01 -9.85 -7.03
N LEU A 43 4.96 -8.74 -7.77
CA LEU A 43 3.96 -8.51 -8.81
C LEU A 43 4.27 -9.26 -10.11
N GLU A 44 5.55 -9.45 -10.42
CA GLU A 44 6.02 -10.13 -11.62
C GLU A 44 6.04 -11.68 -11.50
N GLN A 45 5.60 -12.24 -10.38
CA GLN A 45 5.52 -13.68 -10.12
C GLN A 45 4.24 -14.34 -10.62
#